data_AF-A0A453GPS5-F1
#
_entry.id   AF-A0A453GPS5-F1
#
_cell.length_a   1.000
_cell.length_b   1.000
_cell.length_c   1.000
_cell.angle_alpha   90.00
_cell.angle_beta   90.00
_cell.angle_gamma   90.00
#
_symmetry.space_group_name_H-M   'P 1'
#
loop_
_entity.id
_entity.type
_entity.pdbx_description
1 polymer ?
#
loop_
_entity_poly.entity_id
_entity_poly.type
_entity_poly.pdbx_seq_one_letter_code
_entity_poly.pdbx_strand_id
1 'polypeptide(L)'
;MALLIKAIFMCLLLPFLSKLWGIPFHLLPTYIRDGAACFLNMGSLSAGCEGAPLLPLLFVLVNMGFNISLLHLLKISSAVASCLASTFSVPLSIYAFTLPLPYIGVASTLPPGFVAGAAVLIAGLLMHGLPQPENCGESQE
;
A
#
# COMPACT_ATOMS: atom_id res chain seq x y z
N MET A 1 11.95 -17.00 13.17
CA MET A 1 10.74 -17.85 13.02
C MET A 1 9.65 -17.16 12.19
N ALA A 2 9.07 -16.03 12.62
CA ALA A 2 7.93 -15.39 11.93
C ALA A 2 8.19 -15.03 10.44
N LEU A 3 9.37 -14.52 10.10
CA LEU A 3 9.73 -14.20 8.71
C LEU A 3 9.81 -15.45 7.81
N LEU A 4 10.31 -16.56 8.35
CA LEU A 4 10.44 -17.82 7.61
C LEU A 4 9.05 -18.39 7.27
N ILE A 5 8.12 -18.35 8.23
CA ILE A 5 6.74 -18.83 8.05
C ILE A 5 6.02 -18.00 6.99
N LYS A 6 6.15 -16.68 7.03
CA LYS A 6 5.54 -15.77 6.05
C LYS A 6 6.11 -16.00 4.64
N ALA A 7 7.42 -16.24 4.52
CA ALA A 7 8.06 -16.58 3.25
C ALA A 7 7.59 -17.94 2.70
N ILE A 8 7.53 -18.98 3.55
CA ILE A 8 7.04 -20.32 3.16
C ILE A 8 5.59 -20.24 2.68
N PHE A 9 4.72 -19.55 3.42
CA PHE A 9 3.31 -19.36 3.04
C PHE A 9 3.17 -18.62 1.71
N MET A 10 3.99 -17.59 1.48
CA MET A 10 4.02 -16.88 0.21
C MET A 10 4.48 -17.79 -0.94
N CYS A 11 5.52 -18.59 -0.75
CA CYS A 11 5.96 -19.58 -1.74
C CYS A 11 4.91 -20.67 -2.00
N LEU A 12 4.14 -21.06 -0.98
CA LEU A 12 3.07 -22.05 -1.09
C LEU A 12 1.84 -21.49 -1.81
N LEU A 13 1.58 -20.19 -1.70
CA LEU A 13 0.49 -19.49 -2.38
C LEU A 13 0.84 -19.02 -3.79
N LEU A 14 2.12 -18.81 -4.08
CA LEU A 14 2.63 -18.49 -5.43
C LEU A 14 2.00 -19.35 -6.53
N PRO A 15 1.86 -20.69 -6.38
CA PRO A 15 1.21 -21.50 -7.38
C PRO A 15 -0.26 -21.17 -7.62
N PHE A 16 -0.98 -20.87 -6.55
CA PHE A 16 -2.38 -20.47 -6.64
C PHE A 16 -2.53 -19.11 -7.34
N LEU A 17 -1.69 -18.15 -6.96
CA LEU A 17 -1.71 -16.79 -7.53
C LEU A 17 -1.30 -16.76 -9.01
N SER A 18 -0.33 -17.61 -9.41
CA SER A 18 0.10 -17.71 -10.82
C SER A 18 -1.05 -18.15 -11.74
N LYS A 19 -1.92 -19.05 -11.25
CA LYS A 19 -3.12 -19.48 -11.97
C LYS A 19 -4.19 -18.38 -12.04
N LEU A 20 -4.32 -17.56 -11.00
CA LEU A 20 -5.28 -16.45 -10.95
C LEU A 20 -4.86 -15.26 -11.84
N TRP A 21 -3.55 -15.01 -11.97
CA TRP A 21 -2.98 -13.99 -12.85
C TRP A 21 -2.73 -14.46 -14.29
N GLY A 22 -3.07 -15.72 -14.61
CA GLY A 22 -2.98 -16.26 -15.97
C GLY A 22 -1.57 -16.57 -16.48
N ILE A 23 -0.57 -16.65 -15.60
CA ILE A 23 0.83 -16.90 -16.00
C ILE A 23 1.13 -18.40 -15.95
N PRO A 24 1.64 -19.02 -17.03
CA PRO A 24 2.05 -20.41 -17.00
C PRO A 24 3.23 -20.60 -16.04
N PHE A 25 3.16 -21.60 -15.16
CA PHE A 25 4.16 -21.89 -14.14
C PHE A 25 5.61 -21.95 -14.62
N HIS A 26 5.82 -22.44 -15.85
CA HIS A 26 7.15 -22.54 -16.44
C HIS A 26 7.78 -21.17 -16.74
N LEU A 27 6.98 -20.12 -16.91
CA LEU A 27 7.46 -18.76 -17.18
C LEU A 27 7.65 -17.92 -15.91
N LEU A 28 7.22 -18.41 -14.76
CA LEU A 28 7.40 -17.70 -13.47
C LEU A 28 8.86 -17.34 -13.16
N PRO A 29 9.83 -18.27 -13.33
CA PRO A 29 11.24 -17.99 -13.06
C PRO A 29 11.81 -16.91 -13.98
N THR A 30 11.40 -16.93 -15.26
CA THR A 30 11.80 -15.89 -16.23
C THR A 30 11.19 -14.54 -15.88
N TYR A 31 9.91 -14.48 -15.49
CA TYR A 31 9.28 -13.24 -15.02
C TYR A 31 9.95 -12.63 -13.78
N ILE A 32 10.32 -13.46 -12.80
CA ILE A 32 11.04 -13.01 -11.60
C ILE A 32 12.44 -12.51 -11.98
N ARG A 33 13.14 -13.20 -12.87
CA ARG A 33 14.47 -12.81 -13.35
C ARG A 33 14.42 -11.49 -14.12
N ASP A 34 13.46 -11.32 -15.02
CA ASP A 34 13.32 -10.10 -15.81
C ASP A 34 12.92 -8.91 -14.93
N GLY A 35 12.04 -9.13 -13.94
CA GLY A 35 11.72 -8.14 -12.91
C GLY A 35 12.92 -7.75 -12.03
N ALA A 36 13.74 -8.73 -11.63
CA ALA A 36 14.96 -8.48 -10.86
C ALA A 36 16.04 -7.75 -11.69
N ALA A 37 16.18 -8.08 -12.98
CA ALA A 37 17.07 -7.39 -13.91
C ALA A 37 16.65 -5.93 -14.10
N CYS A 38 15.35 -5.66 -14.22
CA CYS A 38 14.77 -4.32 -14.28
C CYS A 38 14.99 -3.55 -12.95
N PHE A 39 14.82 -4.21 -11.80
CA PHE A 39 14.99 -3.60 -10.47
C PHE A 39 16.46 -3.27 -10.14
N LEU A 40 17.39 -4.15 -10.49
CA LEU A 40 18.83 -3.98 -10.26
C LEU A 40 19.51 -3.20 -11.41
N ASN A 41 18.74 -2.73 -12.39
CA ASN A 41 19.24 -2.04 -13.58
C ASN A 41 20.36 -2.83 -14.30
N MET A 42 20.29 -4.16 -14.26
CA MET A 42 21.17 -5.07 -14.98
C MET A 42 20.49 -5.50 -16.27
N GLY A 43 20.48 -4.62 -17.28
CA GLY A 43 20.04 -4.99 -18.62
C GLY A 43 19.41 -3.85 -19.40
N SER A 44 20.17 -3.32 -20.35
CA SER A 44 19.76 -2.41 -21.42
C SER A 44 18.72 -3.00 -22.42
N LEU A 45 17.95 -4.02 -22.03
CA LEU A 45 17.16 -4.86 -22.95
C LEU A 45 15.65 -4.68 -22.89
N SER A 46 15.10 -3.86 -21.99
CA SER A 46 13.65 -3.61 -21.94
C SER A 46 13.36 -2.12 -21.95
N ALA A 47 12.87 -1.63 -23.09
CA ALA A 47 12.31 -0.29 -23.22
C ALA A 47 11.12 -0.17 -22.24
N GLY A 48 11.33 0.51 -21.10
CA GLY A 48 10.30 0.65 -20.06
C GLY A 48 10.77 0.47 -18.61
N CYS A 49 12.03 0.13 -18.35
CA CYS A 49 12.61 0.12 -16.98
C CYS A 49 13.10 1.49 -16.52
N GLU A 50 12.81 2.55 -17.28
CA GLU A 50 13.22 3.89 -16.94
C GLU A 50 12.52 4.31 -15.63
N GLY A 51 13.27 4.67 -14.58
CA GLY A 51 12.73 5.01 -13.26
C GLY A 51 12.57 3.85 -12.25
N ALA A 52 12.80 2.59 -12.65
CA ALA A 52 12.98 1.49 -11.69
C ALA A 52 14.36 1.65 -10.99
N PRO A 53 14.48 1.50 -9.66
CA PRO A 53 13.55 0.91 -8.69
C PRO A 53 12.85 1.93 -7.75
N LEU A 54 12.86 3.22 -8.08
CA LEU A 54 12.51 4.29 -7.12
C LEU A 54 11.08 4.16 -6.57
N LEU A 55 10.13 3.79 -7.43
CA LEU A 55 8.72 3.67 -7.08
C LEU A 55 8.42 2.42 -6.19
N PRO A 56 8.91 1.21 -6.53
CA PRO A 56 8.91 0.08 -5.60
C PRO A 56 9.59 0.36 -4.26
N LEU A 57 10.73 1.08 -4.27
CA LEU A 57 11.46 1.42 -3.05
C LEU A 57 10.65 2.37 -2.15
N LEU A 58 10.06 3.42 -2.75
CA LEU A 58 9.21 4.37 -2.04
C LEU A 58 7.99 3.64 -1.44
N PHE A 59 7.37 2.72 -2.18
CA PHE A 59 6.26 1.90 -1.67
C PHE A 59 6.69 1.07 -0.45
N VAL A 60 7.83 0.38 -0.51
CA VAL A 60 8.33 -0.41 0.63
C VAL A 60 8.65 0.47 1.84
N LEU A 61 9.27 1.63 1.62
CA LEU A 61 9.62 2.56 2.68
C LEU A 61 8.37 3.12 3.39
N VAL A 62 7.38 3.56 2.62
CA VAL A 62 6.09 4.05 3.16
C VAL A 62 5.34 2.92 3.85
N ASN A 63 5.31 1.70 3.30
CA ASN A 63 4.65 0.55 3.92
C ASN A 63 5.31 0.14 5.24
N MET A 64 6.64 0.15 5.32
CA MET A 64 7.36 -0.16 6.56
C MET A 64 7.19 0.95 7.60
N GLY A 65 7.28 2.21 7.19
CA GLY A 65 6.99 3.35 8.06
C GLY A 65 5.57 3.30 8.61
N PHE A 66 4.60 3.00 7.74
CA PHE A 66 3.19 2.85 8.11
C PHE A 66 2.96 1.75 9.14
N ASN A 67 3.55 0.56 8.93
CA ASN A 67 3.46 -0.54 9.90
C ASN A 67 4.07 -0.17 11.27
N ILE A 68 5.15 0.62 11.31
CA ILE A 68 5.74 1.12 12.55
C ILE A 68 4.82 2.15 13.22
N SER A 69 4.28 3.09 12.44
CA SER A 69 3.32 4.10 12.92
C SER A 69 2.06 3.46 13.50
N LEU A 70 1.57 2.36 12.92
CA LEU A 70 0.44 1.61 13.46
C LEU A 70 0.74 1.02 14.84
N LEU A 71 1.92 0.43 15.03
CA LEU A 71 2.32 -0.10 16.34
C LEU A 71 2.40 1.01 17.40
N HIS A 72 2.85 2.20 17.01
CA HIS A 72 2.88 3.36 17.90
C HIS A 72 1.48 3.91 18.19
N LEU A 73 0.60 3.96 17.18
CA LEU A 73 -0.80 4.36 17.32
C LEU A 73 -1.58 3.40 18.21
N LEU A 74 -1.40 2.08 18.06
CA LEU A 74 -2.05 1.08 18.91
C LEU A 74 -1.61 1.17 20.38
N LYS A 75 -0.40 1.69 20.65
CA LYS A 75 0.07 1.92 22.02
C LYS A 75 -0.58 3.13 22.70
N ILE A 76 -1.09 4.08 21.92
CA ILE A 76 -1.59 5.37 22.44
C ILE A 76 -3.08 5.61 22.15
N SER A 77 -3.66 4.86 21.22
CA SER A 77 -4.99 5.05 20.67
C SER A 77 -5.70 3.70 20.47
N SER A 78 -6.95 3.76 20.00
CA SER A 78 -7.84 2.62 19.80
C SER A 78 -7.57 1.88 18.48
N ALA A 79 -7.95 0.60 18.41
CA ALA A 79 -7.76 -0.24 17.23
C ALA A 79 -8.43 0.32 15.96
N VAL A 80 -9.49 1.13 16.12
CA VAL A 80 -10.23 1.76 15.02
C VAL A 80 -9.37 2.76 14.24
N ALA A 81 -8.58 3.60 14.93
CA ALA A 81 -7.69 4.55 14.27
C ALA A 81 -6.64 3.84 13.39
N SER A 82 -6.13 2.70 13.86
CA SER A 82 -5.20 1.85 13.11
C SER A 82 -5.83 1.26 11.85
N CYS A 83 -7.07 0.74 11.96
CA CYS A 83 -7.82 0.23 10.82
C CYS A 83 -8.16 1.30 9.77
N LEU A 84 -8.57 2.50 10.21
CA LEU A 84 -8.87 3.62 9.32
C LEU A 84 -7.61 4.11 8.59
N ALA A 85 -6.50 4.28 9.32
CA ALA A 85 -5.21 4.65 8.72
C ALA A 85 -4.75 3.58 7.71
N SER A 86 -4.96 2.30 8.00
CA SER A 86 -4.58 1.19 7.11
C SER A 86 -5.39 1.20 5.83
N THR A 87 -6.68 1.48 5.95
CA THR A 87 -7.59 1.59 4.80
C THR A 87 -7.27 2.81 3.94
N PHE A 88 -6.82 3.92 4.53
CA PHE A 88 -6.43 5.13 3.79
C PHE A 88 -5.18 4.94 2.91
N SER A 89 -4.29 4.00 3.24
CA SER A 89 -3.12 3.69 2.43
C SER A 89 -3.47 3.23 1.01
N VAL A 90 -4.61 2.54 0.85
CA VAL A 90 -5.07 2.03 -0.45
C VAL A 90 -5.44 3.19 -1.39
N PRO A 91 -6.35 4.12 -1.03
CA PRO A 91 -6.61 5.29 -1.85
C PRO A 91 -5.38 6.15 -2.11
N LEU A 92 -4.52 6.33 -1.09
CA LEU A 92 -3.31 7.15 -1.22
C LEU A 92 -2.37 6.61 -2.31
N SER A 93 -2.20 5.28 -2.38
CA SER A 93 -1.40 4.65 -3.44
C SER A 93 -2.01 4.90 -4.83
N ILE A 94 -3.33 4.76 -4.96
CA ILE A 94 -4.03 5.00 -6.23
C ILE A 94 -3.90 6.46 -6.65
N TYR A 95 -4.03 7.42 -5.72
CA TYR A 95 -3.75 8.83 -6.00
C TYR A 95 -2.30 9.05 -6.44
N ALA A 96 -1.32 8.44 -5.76
CA ALA A 96 0.09 8.56 -6.11
C ALA A 96 0.40 8.01 -7.52
N PHE A 97 -0.28 6.93 -7.94
CA PHE A 97 -0.13 6.36 -9.29
C PHE A 97 -0.99 7.07 -10.36
N THR A 98 -2.05 7.78 -9.95
CA THR A 98 -2.94 8.49 -10.88
C THR A 98 -2.55 9.96 -11.09
N LEU A 99 -1.78 10.56 -10.17
CA LEU A 99 -1.11 11.82 -10.45
C LEU A 99 -0.14 11.63 -11.63
N PRO A 100 0.03 12.67 -12.49
CA PRO A 100 0.97 12.62 -13.60
C PRO A 100 2.40 12.65 -13.06
N LEU A 101 2.88 11.52 -12.55
CA LEU A 101 4.30 11.32 -12.31
C LEU A 101 4.99 11.34 -13.68
N PRO A 102 6.13 12.03 -13.81
CA PRO A 102 6.87 12.19 -15.07
C PRO A 102 7.30 10.87 -15.75
N TYR A 103 7.05 9.73 -15.10
CA TYR A 103 7.38 8.38 -15.55
C TYR A 103 6.17 7.52 -16.00
N ILE A 104 4.93 7.97 -15.81
CA ILE A 104 3.71 7.25 -16.18
C ILE A 104 2.85 8.18 -17.06
N GLY A 105 2.69 7.80 -18.33
CA GLY A 105 1.90 8.57 -19.30
C GLY A 105 0.43 8.70 -18.90
N VAL A 106 -0.17 9.81 -19.37
CA VAL A 106 -1.58 10.27 -19.30
C VAL A 106 -2.34 10.00 -17.99
N ALA A 107 -2.78 11.08 -17.34
CA ALA A 107 -3.61 11.02 -16.14
C ALA A 107 -4.87 10.18 -16.37
N SER A 108 -5.05 9.11 -15.58
CA SER A 108 -6.30 8.36 -15.60
C SER A 108 -7.39 9.13 -14.86
N THR A 109 -8.55 9.29 -15.47
CA THR A 109 -9.72 9.87 -14.81
C THR A 109 -10.25 8.88 -13.75
N LEU A 110 -10.13 9.21 -12.47
CA LEU A 110 -10.66 8.38 -11.39
C LEU A 110 -12.20 8.41 -11.39
N PRO A 111 -12.88 7.26 -11.17
CA PRO A 111 -14.33 7.23 -11.02
C PRO A 111 -14.82 8.08 -9.84
N PRO A 112 -15.97 8.77 -9.95
CA PRO A 112 -16.50 9.60 -8.87
C PRO A 112 -16.81 8.82 -7.58
N GLY A 113 -17.16 7.52 -7.70
CA GLY A 113 -17.36 6.65 -6.54
C GLY A 113 -16.10 6.40 -5.71
N PHE A 114 -14.92 6.41 -6.36
CA PHE A 114 -13.64 6.28 -5.67
C PHE A 114 -13.33 7.54 -4.84
N VAL A 115 -13.59 8.72 -5.39
CA VAL A 115 -13.44 9.99 -4.70
C VAL A 115 -14.40 10.09 -3.50
N ALA A 116 -15.64 9.65 -3.66
CA ALA A 116 -16.62 9.59 -2.58
C ALA A 116 -16.16 8.66 -1.44
N GLY A 117 -15.65 7.46 -1.75
CA GLY A 117 -15.10 6.54 -0.76
C GLY A 117 -13.88 7.12 -0.02
N ALA A 118 -12.99 7.80 -0.73
CA ALA A 118 -11.85 8.49 -0.12
C ALA A 118 -12.31 9.62 0.81
N ALA A 119 -13.33 10.39 0.42
CA ALA A 119 -13.89 11.46 1.25
C ALA A 119 -14.52 10.91 2.54
N VAL A 120 -15.26 9.80 2.48
CA VAL A 120 -15.83 9.13 3.66
C VAL A 120 -14.72 8.63 4.60
N LEU A 121 -13.63 8.08 4.06
CA LEU A 121 -12.48 7.65 4.87
C LEU A 121 -11.78 8.82 5.57
N ILE A 122 -11.57 9.95 4.87
CA ILE A 122 -11.01 11.17 5.48
C ILE A 122 -11.96 11.72 6.55
N ALA A 123 -13.27 11.73 6.29
CA ALA A 123 -14.26 12.15 7.28
C ALA A 123 -14.22 11.27 8.54
N GLY A 124 -14.14 9.94 8.39
CA GLY A 124 -13.99 9.01 9.50
C GLY A 124 -12.70 9.23 10.30
N LEU A 125 -11.59 9.52 9.63
CA LEU A 125 -10.30 9.82 10.27
C LEU A 125 -10.34 11.16 11.02
N LEU A 126 -10.99 12.18 10.44
CA LEU A 126 -11.13 13.51 11.01
C LEU A 126 -12.07 13.51 12.22
N MET A 127 -13.20 12.79 12.14
CA MET A 127 -14.13 12.63 13.25
C MET A 127 -13.50 11.88 14.42
N HIS A 128 -12.60 10.92 14.15
CA HIS A 128 -11.90 10.20 15.20
C HIS A 128 -10.74 11.01 15.81
N GLY A 129 -10.12 11.90 15.02
CA GLY A 129 -8.99 12.73 15.45
C GLY A 129 -9.37 14.08 16.06
N LEU A 130 -10.60 14.57 15.86
CA LEU A 130 -11.10 15.75 16.58
C LEU A 130 -11.30 15.38 18.05
N PRO A 131 -10.87 16.23 19.01
CA PRO A 131 -11.36 16.11 20.37
C PRO A 131 -12.88 16.24 20.32
N GLN A 132 -13.60 15.20 20.74
CA GLN A 132 -15.03 15.33 20.98
C GLN A 132 -15.22 16.44 22.02
N PRO A 133 -15.95 17.53 21.70
CA PRO A 133 -16.46 18.39 22.74
C PRO A 133 -17.61 17.62 23.41
N GLU A 134 -17.27 16.69 24.29
CA GLU A 134 -18.19 16.37 25.37
C GLU A 134 -18.26 17.62 26.24
N ASN A 135 -19.28 18.43 26.01
CA ASN A 135 -19.78 19.30 27.03
C ASN A 135 -20.35 18.41 28.14
N CYS A 136 -19.60 18.18 29.22
CA CYS A 136 -20.17 18.02 30.55
C CYS A 136 -19.11 18.24 31.64
N GLY A 137 -19.32 19.25 32.48
CA GLY A 137 -18.86 19.20 33.86
C GLY A 137 -19.63 18.13 34.65
N GLU A 138 -19.15 17.87 35.87
CA GLU A 138 -19.59 16.85 36.84
C GLU A 138 -19.10 15.42 36.50
N SER A 139 -18.27 14.75 37.29
CA SER A 139 -18.01 14.88 38.72
C SER A 139 -16.54 14.59 39.04
N GLN A 140 -16.01 15.34 39.99
CA GLN A 140 -14.96 14.85 40.87
C GLN A 140 -15.51 13.63 41.63
N GLU A 141 -14.72 12.56 41.73
CA GLU A 141 -14.31 11.86 42.96
C GLU A 141 -13.43 10.64 42.61
#